data_AF-A0A962FVL4-F1
#
_entry.id   AF-A0A962FVL4-F1
#
_cell.length_a   1.000
_cell.length_b   1.000
_cell.length_c   1.000
_cell.angle_alpha   90.00
_cell.angle_beta   90.00
_cell.angle_gamma   90.00
#
_symmetry.space_group_name_H-M   'P 1'
#
loop_
_entity.id
_entity.type
_entity.pdbx_description
1 polymer ?
#
loop_
_entity_poly.entity_id
_entity_poly.type
_entity_poly.pdbx_seq_one_letter_code
_entity_poly.pdbx_strand_id
1 'polypeptide(L)' 'MNWGLLILGGFLIALLAQLVGAIMAFRGGAQEGVLSLLVPGYVLFALKRSGGYRLFVGIYFAGIASVAAGTIALS' A
#
# COMPACT_ATOMS: atom_id res chain seq x y z
N MET A 1 14.73 -18.67 -9.23
CA MET A 1 13.73 -17.63 -8.89
C MET A 1 14.29 -16.30 -9.33
N ASN A 2 13.54 -15.47 -10.06
CA ASN A 2 14.03 -14.16 -10.50
C ASN A 2 13.71 -13.13 -9.40
N TRP A 3 14.67 -12.89 -8.51
CA TRP A 3 14.53 -12.01 -7.35
C TRP A 3 14.22 -10.56 -7.73
N GLY A 4 14.71 -10.09 -8.89
CA GLY A 4 14.37 -8.76 -9.40
C GLY A 4 12.89 -8.61 -9.74
N LEU A 5 12.27 -9.65 -10.32
CA LEU A 5 10.82 -9.66 -10.55
C LEU A 5 10.01 -9.67 -9.25
N LEU A 6 10.50 -10.31 -8.19
CA LEU A 6 9.84 -10.31 -6.88
C LEU A 6 9.84 -8.91 -6.26
N ILE A 7 10.96 -8.18 -6.36
CA ILE A 7 11.06 -6.79 -5.89
C ILE A 7 10.13 -5.88 -6.67
N LEU A 8 10.19 -5.93 -8.01
CA LEU A 8 9.35 -5.09 -8.87
C LEU A 8 7.86 -5.39 -8.66
N GLY A 9 7.50 -6.67 -8.56
CA GLY A 9 6.13 -7.09 -8.26
C GLY A 9 5.66 -6.62 -6.89
N GLY A 10 6.50 -6.75 -5.85
CA GLY A 10 6.20 -6.26 -4.51
C GLY A 10 5.99 -4.75 -4.46
N PHE A 11 6.83 -3.98 -5.14
CA PHE A 11 6.69 -2.53 -5.28
C PHE A 11 5.39 -2.16 -5.98
N LEU A 12 5.07 -2.84 -7.08
CA LEU A 12 3.85 -2.59 -7.83
C LEU A 12 2.60 -2.90 -6.99
N ILE A 13 2.60 -4.00 -6.23
CA ILE A 13 1.50 -4.36 -5.32
C ILE A 13 1.31 -3.29 -4.26
N ALA A 14 2.39 -2.85 -3.59
CA ALA A 14 2.33 -1.82 -2.56
C ALA A 14 1.84 -0.47 -3.13
N LEU A 15 2.30 -0.10 -4.32
CA LEU A 15 1.88 1.14 -5.00
C LEU A 15 0.39 1.10 -5.39
N LEU A 16 -0.07 0.00 -5.97
CA LEU A 16 -1.48 -0.17 -6.34
C LEU A 16 -2.37 -0.20 -5.10
N ALA A 17 -1.94 -0.86 -4.03
CA ALA A 17 -2.65 -0.83 -2.75
C ALA A 17 -2.75 0.59 -2.20
N GLN A 18 -1.67 1.38 -2.26
CA GLN A 18 -1.66 2.80 -1.87
C GLN A 18 -2.67 3.62 -2.66
N LEU A 19 -2.67 3.50 -3.99
CA LEU A 19 -3.58 4.25 -4.86
C LEU A 19 -5.04 3.88 -4.61
N VAL A 20 -5.34 2.58 -4.55
CA VAL A 20 -6.70 2.09 -4.27
C VAL A 20 -7.14 2.53 -2.88
N GLY A 21 -6.28 2.42 -1.87
CA GLY A 21 -6.56 2.87 -0.51
C GLY A 21 -6.84 4.37 -0.44
N ALA A 22 -6.07 5.19 -1.16
CA ALA A 22 -6.28 6.63 -1.22
C ALA A 22 -7.59 6.99 -1.94
N ILE A 23 -7.95 6.27 -3.01
CA ILE A 23 -9.25 6.42 -3.68
C ILE A 23 -10.39 6.04 -2.73
N MET A 24 -10.24 4.94 -1.98
CA MET A 24 -11.24 4.52 -0.98
C MET A 24 -11.40 5.55 0.15
N ALA A 25 -10.32 6.26 0.52
CA ALA A 25 -10.37 7.30 1.55
C ALA A 25 -11.27 8.49 1.16
N PHE A 26 -11.55 8.72 -0.13
CA PHE A 26 -12.54 9.74 -0.54
C PHE A 26 -13.96 9.46 -0.02
N ARG A 27 -14.27 8.22 0.38
CA ARG A 27 -15.55 7.87 1.02
C ARG A 27 -15.73 8.54 2.38
N GLY A 28 -14.64 8.87 3.08
CA GLY A 28 -14.65 9.65 4.31
C GLY A 28 -14.66 11.17 4.09
N GLY A 29 -14.43 11.62 2.85
CA GLY A 29 -14.44 13.03 2.44
C GLY A 29 -13.27 13.38 1.52
N ALA A 30 -13.40 14.49 0.79
CA ALA A 30 -12.38 14.94 -0.17
C ALA A 30 -11.02 15.20 0.51
N GLN A 31 -11.03 15.77 1.73
CA GLN A 31 -9.81 16.03 2.48
C GLN A 31 -9.07 14.74 2.85
N GLU A 32 -9.78 13.68 3.26
CA GLU A 32 -9.14 12.40 3.60
C GLU A 32 -8.53 11.72 2.39
N GLY A 33 -9.19 11.78 1.24
CA GLY A 33 -8.66 11.29 -0.04
C GLY A 33 -7.40 12.02 -0.48
N VAL A 34 -7.42 13.35 -0.50
CA VAL A 34 -6.27 14.18 -0.88
C VAL A 34 -5.08 13.96 0.07
N LEU A 35 -5.32 13.94 1.38
CA LEU A 35 -4.25 13.66 2.36
C LEU A 35 -3.66 12.26 2.19
N SER A 36 -4.47 11.25 1.82
CA SER A 36 -4.00 9.89 1.56
C SER A 36 -3.13 9.76 0.30
N LEU A 37 -3.31 10.65 -0.68
CA LEU A 37 -2.47 10.72 -1.88
C LEU A 37 -1.14 11.45 -1.62
N LEU A 38 -1.17 12.53 -0.84
CA LEU A 38 0.00 13.37 -0.57
C LEU A 38 0.89 12.80 0.54
N VAL A 39 0.29 12.19 1.56
CA VAL A 39 0.98 11.63 2.72
C VAL A 39 0.67 10.14 2.77
N PRO A 40 1.57 9.26 2.28
CA PRO A 40 1.24 7.85 2.10
C PRO A 40 0.72 7.16 3.36
N GLY A 41 1.33 7.47 4.52
CA GLY A 41 0.92 6.90 5.81
C GLY A 41 -0.48 7.34 6.29
N TYR A 42 -1.04 8.44 5.76
CA TYR A 42 -2.36 8.92 6.16
C TYR A 42 -3.49 7.95 5.80
N VAL A 43 -3.31 7.18 4.72
CA VAL A 43 -4.30 6.20 4.24
C VAL A 43 -4.65 5.15 5.31
N LEU A 44 -3.69 4.81 6.18
CA LEU A 44 -3.91 3.87 7.29
C LEU A 44 -4.95 4.42 8.28
N PHE A 45 -4.87 5.70 8.61
CA PHE A 45 -5.81 6.36 9.51
C PHE A 45 -7.16 6.56 8.84
N ALA A 46 -7.18 6.99 7.59
CA ALA A 46 -8.41 7.20 6.82
C ALA A 46 -9.23 5.90 6.68
N LEU A 47 -8.59 4.81 6.24
CA LEU A 47 -9.26 3.51 6.06
C LEU A 47 -9.62 2.81 7.38
N LYS A 48 -8.93 3.14 8.48
CA LYS A 48 -9.33 2.67 9.81
C LYS A 48 -10.69 3.26 10.23
N ARG A 49 -10.99 4.50 9.81
CA ARG A 49 -12.28 5.17 10.11
C ARG A 49 -13.37 4.79 9.11
N SER A 50 -13.05 4.79 7.82
CA SER A 50 -14.02 4.58 6.72
C SER A 50 -14.22 3.11 6.32
N GLY A 51 -13.40 2.21 6.86
CA GLY A 51 -13.43 0.78 6.53
C GLY A 51 -12.41 0.40 5.44
N GLY A 52 -12.12 -0.90 5.33
CA GLY A 52 -11.13 -1.42 4.37
C GLY A 52 -9.69 -1.50 4.88
N TYR A 53 -9.42 -1.04 6.10
CA TYR A 53 -8.09 -1.10 6.74
C TYR A 53 -7.43 -2.48 6.67
N ARG A 54 -8.15 -3.55 7.07
CA ARG A 54 -7.57 -4.90 7.11
C ARG A 54 -7.12 -5.38 5.73
N LEU A 55 -7.92 -5.11 4.70
CA LEU A 55 -7.62 -5.49 3.33
C LEU A 55 -6.42 -4.70 2.80
N PHE A 56 -6.44 -3.37 2.99
CA PHE A 56 -5.34 -2.50 2.59
C PHE A 56 -4.02 -2.93 3.24
N VAL A 57 -4.01 -3.09 4.57
CA VAL A 57 -2.81 -3.50 5.33
C VAL A 57 -2.30 -4.86 4.83
N GLY A 58 -3.19 -5.84 4.65
CA GLY A 58 -2.79 -7.16 4.16
C GLY A 58 -2.07 -7.10 2.81
N ILE A 59 -2.66 -6.40 1.82
CA ILE A 59 -2.08 -6.30 0.47
C ILE A 59 -0.82 -5.44 0.48
N TYR A 60 -0.85 -4.29 1.16
CA TYR A 60 0.28 -3.37 1.22
C TYR A 60 1.51 -4.04 1.85
N PHE A 61 1.35 -4.67 3.01
CA PHE A 61 2.46 -5.36 3.68
C PHE A 61 2.90 -6.63 2.97
N ALA A 62 2.03 -7.32 2.23
CA ALA A 62 2.47 -8.42 1.36
C ALA A 62 3.42 -7.92 0.25
N GLY A 63 3.13 -6.76 -0.33
CA GLY A 63 4.02 -6.10 -1.28
C GLY A 63 5.36 -5.72 -0.65
N ILE A 64 5.34 -5.06 0.51
CA ILE A 64 6.56 -4.69 1.25
C ILE A 64 7.38 -5.92 1.66
N ALA A 65 6.73 -7.00 2.13
CA ALA A 65 7.42 -8.24 2.49
C ALA A 65 8.10 -8.88 1.27
N SER A 66 7.47 -8.82 0.09
CA SER A 66 8.06 -9.31 -1.16
C SER A 66 9.29 -8.50 -1.57
N VAL A 67 9.24 -7.17 -1.43
CA VAL A 67 10.40 -6.29 -1.64
C VAL A 67 11.51 -6.64 -0.67
N ALA A 68 11.21 -6.71 0.63
CA ALA A 68 12.20 -7.00 1.66
C ALA A 68 12.88 -8.36 1.44
N ALA A 69 12.09 -9.41 1.18
CA ALA A 69 12.60 -10.75 0.91
C ALA A 69 13.48 -10.78 -0.36
N GLY A 70 13.04 -10.10 -1.43
CA GLY A 70 13.82 -9.99 -2.66
C GLY A 70 15.14 -9.24 -2.46
N THR A 71 15.14 -8.14 -1.68
CA THR A 71 16.34 -7.37 -1.37
C THR A 71 17.32 -8.18 -0.53
N ILE A 72 16.85 -8.87 0.52
CA ILE A 72 17.69 -9.74 1.36
C ILE A 72 18.30 -10.89 0.54
N ALA A 73 17.57 -11.41 -0.45
CA ALA A 73 18.08 -12.48 -1.31
C ALA A 73 19.12 -12.01 -2.33
N LEU A 74 19.22 -10.70 -2.58
CA LEU A 74 20.18 -10.09 -3.51
C LEU A 74 21.41 -9.48 -2.81
N SER A 75 21.34 -9.24 -1.50
CA SER A 75 22.47 -8.80 -0.66
C SER A 75 23.39 -9.95 -0.29
#